data_AF-A0A095YD94-F1
#
_entry.id   AF-A0A095YD94-F1
#
_cell.length_a   1.000
_cell.length_b   1.000
_cell.length_c   1.000
_cell.angle_alpha   90.00
_cell.angle_beta   90.00
_cell.angle_gamma   90.00
#
_symmetry.space_group_name_H-M   'P 1'
#
loop_
_entity.id
_entity.type
_entity.pdbx_description
1 polymer ?
#
loop_
_entity_poly.entity_id
_entity_poly.type
_entity_poly.pdbx_seq_one_letter_code
_entity_poly.pdbx_strand_id
1 'polypeptide(L)'
;MKHIKAMLLIGLIVFGGVYLSAAGSIGQNEYEKEMKDRKAKVEEYLGKVGGVEKEFVEKYLNHEDEDPSVAISETTNLDTGESFKYIQARDSEKNIDIDGRLDGVIFFRKGNERCWIDTNKKIYYTDTFDYSKNSKKDSIISGNEDIIYENFLSGYDKKVEKIGDTYKMTYLDDLNKGSYDIYDLEGNWLESFTDNSQGRWKDVIVSKSKDVNETYEKLLGLKDTYTKVDDLGQIKGKK
;
A
#
# COMPACT_ATOMS: atom_id res chain seq x y z
N MET A 1 -12.24 21.24 -6.75
CA MET A 1 -10.86 20.73 -6.93
C MET A 1 -10.08 20.68 -5.61
N LYS A 2 -10.53 19.89 -4.63
CA LYS A 2 -9.83 19.73 -3.33
C LYS A 2 -9.60 18.26 -2.91
N HIS A 3 -10.15 17.29 -3.63
CA HIS A 3 -10.15 15.87 -3.22
C HIS A 3 -9.14 14.96 -3.93
N ILE A 4 -8.51 15.42 -5.02
CA ILE A 4 -7.43 14.69 -5.72
C ILE A 4 -6.15 14.55 -4.86
N LYS A 5 -6.02 15.32 -3.77
CA LYS A 5 -4.87 15.22 -2.85
C LYS A 5 -4.93 14.01 -1.91
N ALA A 6 -6.07 13.33 -1.78
CA ALA A 6 -6.24 12.26 -0.79
C ALA A 6 -5.81 10.87 -1.30
N MET A 7 -6.06 10.53 -2.57
CA MET A 7 -5.68 9.21 -3.11
C MET A 7 -4.18 9.00 -3.24
N LEU A 8 -3.41 10.07 -3.49
CA LEU A 8 -1.94 10.02 -3.51
C LEU A 8 -1.32 9.88 -2.11
N LEU A 9 -2.11 10.02 -1.04
CA LEU A 9 -1.61 9.99 0.33
C LEU A 9 -1.68 8.59 0.95
N ILE A 10 -2.58 7.72 0.48
CA ILE A 10 -2.78 6.39 1.07
C ILE A 10 -1.59 5.46 0.75
N GLY A 11 -1.04 5.53 -0.48
CA GLY A 11 0.17 4.77 -0.85
C GLY A 11 1.43 5.19 -0.07
N LEU A 12 1.50 6.45 0.39
CA LEU A 12 2.64 6.98 1.14
C LEU A 12 2.58 6.69 2.65
N ILE A 13 1.40 6.36 3.19
CA ILE A 13 1.20 6.08 4.62
C ILE A 13 1.57 4.61 4.96
N VAL A 14 1.51 3.69 4.00
CA VAL A 14 1.79 2.26 4.27
C VAL A 14 3.28 1.97 4.43
N PHE A 15 4.17 2.72 3.76
CA PHE A 15 5.63 2.57 3.90
C PHE A 15 6.31 3.64 4.76
N GLY A 16 5.69 4.81 4.89
CA GLY A 16 6.08 5.81 5.86
C GLY A 16 5.37 5.57 7.16
N GLY A 17 5.94 4.71 8.02
CA GLY A 17 5.67 4.73 9.46
C GLY A 17 6.10 6.08 10.05
N VAL A 18 5.42 7.16 9.67
CA VAL A 18 5.37 8.41 10.41
C VAL A 18 4.37 8.16 11.53
N TYR A 19 4.80 7.29 12.44
CA TYR A 19 4.31 7.23 13.80
C TYR A 19 4.75 8.55 14.42
N LEU A 20 4.00 9.62 14.14
CA LEU A 20 4.08 10.82 14.95
C LEU A 20 3.73 10.36 16.35
N SER A 21 4.77 10.27 17.19
CA SER A 21 4.66 10.14 18.63
C SER A 21 3.78 11.29 19.12
N ALA A 22 2.47 11.09 19.10
CA ALA A 22 1.54 11.88 19.87
C ALA A 22 2.04 11.82 21.31
N ALA A 23 2.31 13.00 21.84
CA ALA A 23 3.11 13.22 23.02
C ALA A 23 2.57 12.48 24.26
N GLY A 24 3.49 11.89 25.04
CA GLY A 24 3.23 11.43 26.41
C GLY A 24 2.77 9.97 26.56
N SER A 25 3.10 9.38 27.70
CA SER A 25 2.72 8.02 28.13
C SER A 25 1.21 7.73 28.13
N ILE A 26 0.38 8.77 28.02
CA ILE A 26 -1.09 8.66 27.96
C ILE A 26 -1.55 8.22 26.57
N GLY A 27 -1.02 8.82 25.49
CA GLY A 27 -1.40 8.47 24.11
C GLY A 27 -0.93 7.07 23.69
N GLN A 28 0.15 6.57 24.29
CA GLN A 28 0.65 5.21 24.03
C GLN A 28 -0.26 4.13 24.62
N ASN A 29 -0.79 4.35 25.82
CA ASN A 29 -1.73 3.42 26.46
C ASN A 29 -3.08 3.38 25.73
N GLU A 30 -3.56 4.53 25.25
CA GLU A 30 -4.78 4.60 24.44
C GLU A 30 -4.61 3.84 23.12
N TYR A 31 -3.49 4.03 22.44
CA TYR A 31 -3.16 3.28 21.23
C TYR A 31 -3.06 1.77 21.47
N GLU A 32 -2.32 1.34 22.49
CA GLU A 32 -2.19 -0.10 22.81
C GLU A 32 -3.55 -0.72 23.17
N LYS A 33 -4.44 0.04 23.81
CA LYS A 33 -5.81 -0.39 24.10
C LYS A 33 -6.66 -0.49 22.83
N GLU A 34 -6.55 0.49 21.92
CA GLU A 34 -7.24 0.47 20.64
C GLU A 34 -6.82 -0.76 19.80
N MET A 35 -5.53 -1.04 19.71
CA MET A 35 -5.02 -2.19 18.96
C MET A 35 -5.51 -3.53 19.53
N LYS A 36 -5.58 -3.67 20.86
CA LYS A 36 -6.16 -4.86 21.52
C LYS A 36 -7.66 -5.01 21.22
N ASP A 37 -8.39 -3.90 21.24
CA ASP A 37 -9.82 -3.89 20.92
C ASP A 37 -10.08 -4.27 19.45
N ARG A 38 -9.31 -3.72 18.51
CA ARG A 38 -9.36 -4.09 17.08
C ARG A 38 -9.12 -5.58 16.89
N LYS A 39 -8.07 -6.13 17.50
CA LYS A 39 -7.75 -7.56 17.43
C LYS A 39 -8.89 -8.44 17.95
N ALA A 40 -9.44 -8.11 19.13
CA ALA A 40 -10.56 -8.85 19.70
C ALA A 40 -11.80 -8.81 18.79
N LYS A 41 -12.06 -7.68 18.13
CA LYS A 41 -13.17 -7.55 17.17
C LYS A 41 -12.97 -8.40 15.91
N VAL A 42 -11.74 -8.52 15.40
CA VAL A 42 -11.42 -9.42 14.28
C VAL A 42 -11.65 -10.88 14.67
N GLU A 43 -11.22 -11.28 15.87
CA GLU A 43 -11.46 -12.63 16.40
C GLU A 43 -12.97 -12.92 16.59
N GLU A 44 -13.72 -11.96 17.15
CA GLU A 44 -15.17 -12.06 17.31
C GLU A 44 -15.89 -12.16 15.95
N TYR A 45 -15.44 -11.39 14.97
CA TYR A 45 -15.98 -11.37 13.61
C TYR A 45 -15.85 -12.74 12.92
N LEU A 46 -14.67 -13.36 12.99
CA LEU A 46 -14.42 -14.72 12.49
C LEU A 46 -15.37 -15.77 13.08
N GLY A 47 -15.79 -15.58 14.33
CA GLY A 47 -16.77 -16.44 15.00
C GLY A 47 -18.20 -16.28 14.50
N LYS A 48 -18.53 -15.14 13.88
CA LYS A 48 -19.88 -14.78 13.41
C LYS A 48 -20.10 -14.98 11.92
N VAL A 49 -19.07 -14.73 11.11
CA VAL A 49 -19.17 -14.86 9.65
C VAL A 49 -19.20 -16.32 9.22
N GLY A 50 -19.75 -16.58 8.03
CA GLY A 50 -19.86 -17.92 7.47
C GLY A 50 -19.73 -17.91 5.94
N GLY A 51 -19.67 -19.12 5.36
CA GLY A 51 -19.59 -19.29 3.91
C GLY A 51 -18.30 -18.73 3.29
N VAL A 52 -18.42 -18.18 2.09
CA VAL A 52 -17.30 -17.68 1.28
C VAL A 52 -16.56 -16.52 1.95
N GLU A 53 -17.29 -15.68 2.68
CA GLU A 53 -16.67 -14.56 3.41
C GLU A 53 -15.73 -15.05 4.49
N LYS A 54 -16.14 -16.07 5.26
CA LYS A 54 -15.26 -16.71 6.25
C LYS A 54 -14.04 -17.33 5.59
N GLU A 55 -14.23 -18.07 4.49
CA GLU A 55 -13.13 -18.68 3.71
C GLU A 55 -12.10 -17.61 3.28
N PHE A 56 -12.57 -16.51 2.71
CA PHE A 56 -11.71 -15.39 2.29
C PHE A 56 -10.97 -14.75 3.47
N VAL A 57 -11.67 -14.42 4.56
CA VAL A 57 -11.07 -13.74 5.72
C VAL A 57 -10.02 -14.64 6.38
N GLU A 58 -10.32 -15.93 6.58
CA GLU A 58 -9.34 -16.88 7.13
C GLU A 58 -8.14 -17.05 6.20
N LYS A 59 -8.37 -17.10 4.88
CA LYS A 59 -7.28 -17.20 3.90
C LYS A 59 -6.39 -15.96 3.92
N TYR A 60 -6.98 -14.77 3.97
CA TYR A 60 -6.26 -13.49 4.02
C TYR A 60 -5.50 -13.30 5.34
N LEU A 61 -6.07 -13.70 6.48
CA LEU A 61 -5.39 -13.60 7.77
C LEU A 61 -4.16 -14.51 7.86
N ASN A 62 -4.27 -15.71 7.31
CA ASN A 62 -3.17 -16.69 7.27
C ASN A 62 -2.25 -16.52 6.06
N HIS A 63 -2.47 -15.47 5.25
CA HIS A 63 -1.62 -15.15 4.13
C HIS A 63 -0.23 -14.78 4.67
N GLU A 64 0.77 -15.61 4.35
CA GLU A 64 2.17 -15.26 4.61
C GLU A 64 2.57 -14.12 3.67
N ASP A 65 3.37 -13.17 4.17
CA ASP A 65 3.94 -12.13 3.32
C ASP A 65 4.61 -12.80 2.11
N GLU A 66 4.20 -12.44 0.88
CA GLU A 66 4.80 -13.00 -0.34
C GLU A 66 6.34 -12.88 -0.27
N ASP A 67 7.04 -13.89 -0.83
CA ASP A 67 8.47 -13.78 -1.15
C ASP A 67 8.74 -12.37 -1.73
N PRO A 68 9.83 -11.69 -1.31
CA PRO A 68 10.16 -10.38 -1.82
C PRO A 68 10.05 -10.31 -3.35
N SER A 69 9.11 -9.48 -3.83
CA SER A 69 8.83 -9.35 -5.24
C SER A 69 8.64 -7.90 -5.63
N VAL A 70 8.88 -7.62 -6.91
CA VAL A 70 8.60 -6.37 -7.59
C VAL A 70 7.29 -6.53 -8.32
N ALA A 71 6.26 -5.81 -7.88
CA ALA A 71 5.00 -5.69 -8.57
C ALA A 71 4.99 -4.41 -9.41
N ILE A 72 4.49 -4.53 -10.64
CA ILE A 72 4.11 -3.38 -11.46
C ILE A 72 2.60 -3.44 -11.64
N SER A 73 1.90 -2.39 -11.21
CA SER A 73 0.48 -2.21 -11.47
C SER A 73 0.25 -1.10 -12.48
N GLU A 74 -0.87 -1.18 -13.19
CA GLU A 74 -1.34 -0.16 -14.12
C GLU A 74 -2.70 0.36 -13.67
N THR A 75 -2.74 1.64 -13.32
CA THR A 75 -3.96 2.33 -12.91
C THR A 75 -4.48 3.18 -14.05
N THR A 76 -5.69 2.89 -14.51
CA THR A 76 -6.37 3.55 -15.62
C THR A 76 -7.62 4.27 -15.15
N ASN A 77 -7.78 5.53 -15.55
CA ASN A 77 -9.05 6.25 -15.47
C ASN A 77 -9.92 5.88 -16.66
N LEU A 78 -11.07 5.24 -16.41
CA LEU A 78 -11.99 4.80 -17.47
C LEU A 78 -12.84 5.94 -18.05
N ASP A 79 -12.87 7.10 -17.40
CA ASP A 79 -13.56 8.30 -17.90
C ASP A 79 -12.69 9.09 -18.88
N THR A 80 -11.37 9.19 -18.62
CA THR A 80 -10.43 9.99 -19.44
C THR A 80 -9.55 9.15 -20.35
N GLY A 81 -9.38 7.85 -20.06
CA GLY A 81 -8.43 6.97 -20.73
C GLY A 81 -6.97 7.20 -20.29
N GLU A 82 -6.72 8.07 -19.32
CA GLU A 82 -5.38 8.26 -18.76
C GLU A 82 -4.95 7.00 -17.99
N SER A 83 -3.71 6.57 -18.21
CA SER A 83 -3.12 5.41 -17.54
C SER A 83 -1.71 5.73 -17.03
N PHE A 84 -1.36 5.16 -15.89
CA PHE A 84 -0.03 5.27 -15.30
C PHE A 84 0.37 3.97 -14.62
N LYS A 85 1.69 3.71 -14.60
CA LYS A 85 2.24 2.49 -14.01
C LYS A 85 2.96 2.78 -12.70
N TYR A 86 2.66 1.98 -11.69
CA TYR A 86 3.33 2.01 -10.40
C TYR A 86 4.26 0.82 -10.25
N ILE A 87 5.37 1.04 -9.56
CA ILE A 87 6.29 0.00 -9.13
C ILE A 87 6.27 -0.06 -7.60
N GLN A 88 6.18 -1.28 -7.06
CA GLN A 88 6.26 -1.52 -5.63
C GLN A 88 7.11 -2.76 -5.37
N ALA A 89 7.99 -2.69 -4.37
CA ALA A 89 8.73 -3.84 -3.88
C ALA A 89 9.11 -3.66 -2.41
N ARG A 90 9.15 -4.78 -1.68
CA ARG A 90 9.68 -4.83 -0.31
C ARG A 90 10.49 -6.10 -0.11
N ASP A 91 11.72 -5.95 0.34
CA ASP A 91 12.60 -7.03 0.78
C ASP A 91 13.05 -6.71 2.21
N SER A 92 12.35 -7.27 3.19
CA SER A 92 12.62 -7.01 4.62
C SER A 92 13.99 -7.55 5.05
N GLU A 93 14.47 -8.64 4.44
CA GLU A 93 15.77 -9.23 4.77
C GLU A 93 16.92 -8.34 4.30
N LYS A 94 16.83 -7.82 3.08
CA LYS A 94 17.83 -6.90 2.51
C LYS A 94 17.57 -5.43 2.86
N ASN A 95 16.46 -5.16 3.57
CA ASN A 95 15.99 -3.84 3.96
C ASN A 95 15.83 -2.90 2.75
N ILE A 96 15.28 -3.41 1.65
CA ILE A 96 15.01 -2.68 0.41
C ILE A 96 13.51 -2.38 0.34
N ASP A 97 13.17 -1.12 0.09
CA ASP A 97 11.81 -0.74 -0.33
C ASP A 97 11.89 0.04 -1.64
N ILE A 98 10.92 -0.16 -2.53
CA ILE A 98 10.73 0.57 -3.79
C ILE A 98 9.25 0.92 -3.88
N ASP A 99 8.94 2.17 -4.17
CA ASP A 99 7.56 2.63 -4.36
C ASP A 99 7.51 3.85 -5.29
N GLY A 100 6.54 3.91 -6.19
CA GLY A 100 6.23 5.12 -6.93
C GLY A 100 5.83 4.90 -8.38
N ARG A 101 5.71 6.01 -9.12
CA ARG A 101 5.21 6.03 -10.49
C ARG A 101 6.38 5.94 -11.48
N LEU A 102 6.32 4.98 -12.42
CA LEU A 102 7.40 4.74 -13.39
C LEU A 102 7.68 5.95 -14.29
N ASP A 103 6.64 6.65 -14.71
CA ASP A 103 6.69 7.91 -15.46
C ASP A 103 6.50 9.12 -14.54
N GLY A 104 7.12 9.09 -13.36
CA GLY A 104 7.04 10.16 -12.37
C GLY A 104 8.13 10.05 -11.32
N VAL A 105 7.71 10.10 -10.06
CA VAL A 105 8.63 10.00 -8.93
C VAL A 105 8.65 8.57 -8.40
N ILE A 106 9.85 8.02 -8.29
CA ILE A 106 10.11 6.73 -7.66
C ILE A 106 10.98 6.97 -6.42
N PHE A 107 10.50 6.48 -5.29
CA PHE A 107 11.26 6.34 -4.06
C PHE A 107 11.86 4.94 -3.99
N PHE A 108 13.11 4.85 -3.54
CA PHE A 108 13.70 3.58 -3.18
C PHE A 108 14.75 3.75 -2.09
N ARG A 109 14.93 2.72 -1.27
CA ARG A 109 15.92 2.71 -0.19
C ARG A 109 16.58 1.36 -0.03
N LYS A 110 17.77 1.37 0.59
CA LYS A 110 18.41 0.19 1.16
C LYS A 110 18.95 0.58 2.54
N GLY A 111 18.40 -0.03 3.59
CA GLY A 111 18.72 0.39 4.94
C GLY A 111 18.26 1.82 5.23
N ASN A 112 19.21 2.63 5.68
CA ASN A 112 19.00 4.04 6.03
C ASN A 112 19.17 4.98 4.83
N GLU A 113 19.73 4.51 3.72
CA GLU A 113 19.98 5.32 2.52
C GLU A 113 18.71 5.40 1.68
N ARG A 114 18.24 6.62 1.44
CA ARG A 114 17.00 6.87 0.70
C ARG A 114 17.31 7.65 -0.57
N CYS A 115 16.59 7.32 -1.64
CA CYS A 115 16.69 7.97 -2.92
C CYS A 115 15.28 8.27 -3.46
N TRP A 116 15.15 9.44 -4.08
CA TRP A 116 14.03 9.80 -4.91
C TRP A 116 14.55 10.18 -6.29
N ILE A 117 13.96 9.60 -7.33
CA ILE A 117 14.24 9.97 -8.72
C ILE A 117 12.94 10.49 -9.35
N ASP A 118 13.05 11.57 -10.11
CA ASP A 118 11.99 12.05 -11.00
C ASP A 118 12.40 11.69 -12.43
N THR A 119 11.76 10.67 -13.02
CA THR A 119 12.13 10.14 -14.33
C THR A 119 11.80 11.12 -15.47
N ASN A 120 10.84 12.02 -15.27
CA ASN A 120 10.47 13.04 -16.25
C ASN A 120 11.45 14.21 -16.24
N LYS A 121 11.76 14.73 -15.05
CA LYS A 121 12.70 15.85 -14.90
C LYS A 121 14.16 15.42 -14.96
N LYS A 122 14.44 14.11 -14.87
CA LYS A 122 15.79 13.53 -14.81
C LYS A 122 16.63 14.13 -13.68
N ILE A 123 16.00 14.26 -12.52
CA ILE A 123 16.64 14.74 -11.30
C ILE A 123 16.55 13.70 -10.19
N TYR A 124 17.45 13.76 -9.22
CA TYR A 124 17.42 12.89 -8.06
C TYR A 124 17.82 13.60 -6.76
N TYR A 125 17.34 13.07 -5.65
CA TYR A 125 17.65 13.51 -4.30
C TYR A 125 17.99 12.28 -3.46
N THR A 126 18.99 12.40 -2.60
CA THR A 126 19.38 11.34 -1.67
C THR A 126 19.57 11.92 -0.29
N ASP A 127 19.14 11.19 0.73
CA ASP A 127 19.48 11.47 2.11
C ASP A 127 19.68 10.19 2.91
N THR A 128 19.95 10.36 4.21
CA THR A 128 20.06 9.25 5.16
C THR A 128 19.10 9.50 6.30
N PHE A 129 18.30 8.48 6.64
CA PHE A 129 17.36 8.53 7.76
C PHE A 129 17.68 7.47 8.79
N ASP A 130 17.84 7.91 10.04
CA ASP A 130 18.12 7.01 11.16
C ASP A 130 16.83 6.43 11.72
N TYR A 131 16.48 5.23 11.26
CA TYR A 131 15.30 4.51 11.73
C TYR A 131 15.43 3.99 13.18
N SER A 132 16.61 4.00 13.79
CA SER A 132 16.80 3.54 15.18
C SER A 132 16.05 4.42 16.19
N LYS A 133 15.81 5.68 15.84
CA LYS A 133 15.03 6.64 16.65
C LYS A 133 13.53 6.40 16.60
N ASN A 134 13.08 5.55 15.67
CA ASN A 134 11.71 5.11 15.50
C ASN A 134 11.64 3.59 15.71
N SER A 135 12.15 3.09 16.84
CA SER A 135 12.03 1.68 17.16
C SER A 135 10.54 1.29 17.18
N LYS A 136 10.13 0.51 16.18
CA LYS A 136 8.81 -0.10 16.17
C LYS A 136 8.77 -1.08 17.35
N LYS A 137 7.92 -0.81 18.34
CA LYS A 137 7.44 -1.89 19.21
C LYS A 137 6.71 -2.89 18.31
N ASP A 138 6.82 -4.17 18.63
CA ASP A 138 6.04 -5.19 17.94
C ASP A 138 4.55 -4.81 17.97
N SER A 139 3.92 -4.80 16.80
CA SER A 139 2.51 -4.46 16.68
C SER A 139 1.68 -5.53 17.38
N ILE A 140 0.70 -5.11 18.19
CA ILE A 140 -0.22 -6.02 18.88
C ILE A 140 -1.15 -6.73 17.88
N ILE A 141 -1.46 -6.04 16.78
CA ILE A 141 -2.28 -6.52 15.66
C ILE A 141 -1.39 -6.70 14.43
N SER A 142 -1.58 -7.79 13.68
CA SER A 142 -0.87 -8.01 12.42
C SER A 142 -1.36 -7.06 11.33
N GLY A 143 -0.57 -6.86 10.27
CA GLY A 143 -1.01 -6.05 9.12
C GLY A 143 -2.28 -6.61 8.48
N ASN A 144 -2.37 -7.95 8.35
CA ASN A 144 -3.56 -8.60 7.81
C ASN A 144 -4.78 -8.42 8.73
N GLU A 145 -4.60 -8.54 10.05
CA GLU A 145 -5.68 -8.29 11.02
C GLU A 145 -6.18 -6.85 10.95
N ASP A 146 -5.29 -5.86 10.80
CA ASP A 146 -5.68 -4.46 10.67
C ASP A 146 -6.41 -4.20 9.34
N ILE A 147 -5.96 -4.81 8.23
CA ILE A 147 -6.68 -4.74 6.95
C ILE A 147 -8.08 -5.37 7.06
N ILE A 148 -8.23 -6.51 7.73
CA ILE A 148 -9.55 -7.11 7.96
C ILE A 148 -10.42 -6.19 8.81
N TYR A 149 -9.86 -5.58 9.86
CA TYR A 149 -10.58 -4.61 10.67
C TYR A 149 -11.07 -3.43 9.82
N GLU A 150 -10.16 -2.81 9.06
CA GLU A 150 -10.49 -1.65 8.24
C GLU A 150 -11.50 -1.99 7.13
N ASN A 151 -11.38 -3.19 6.57
CA ASN A 151 -12.24 -3.59 5.48
C ASN A 151 -13.60 -4.12 5.92
N PHE A 152 -13.71 -4.84 7.02
CA PHE A 152 -14.94 -5.55 7.37
C PHE A 152 -15.64 -5.03 8.62
N LEU A 153 -14.94 -4.23 9.45
CA LEU A 153 -15.43 -3.86 10.78
C LEU A 153 -15.55 -2.35 11.01
N SER A 154 -14.60 -1.55 10.52
CA SER A 154 -14.71 -0.08 10.52
C SER A 154 -15.26 0.46 9.19
N GLY A 155 -15.14 -0.35 8.13
CA GLY A 155 -15.57 -0.03 6.79
C GLY A 155 -17.07 -0.17 6.56
N TYR A 156 -17.48 0.16 5.35
CA TYR A 156 -18.87 0.02 4.92
C TYR A 156 -19.21 -1.43 4.56
N ASP A 157 -20.52 -1.73 4.47
CA ASP A 157 -21.02 -3.05 4.09
C ASP A 157 -20.34 -3.59 2.83
N LYS A 158 -20.03 -4.89 2.85
CA LYS A 158 -19.37 -5.59 1.75
C LYS A 158 -20.07 -6.89 1.43
N LYS A 159 -19.76 -7.40 0.25
CA LYS A 159 -20.13 -8.74 -0.18
C LYS A 159 -18.90 -9.44 -0.73
N VAL A 160 -18.60 -10.62 -0.21
CA VAL A 160 -17.55 -11.49 -0.76
C VAL A 160 -18.18 -12.62 -1.57
N GLU A 161 -17.70 -12.81 -2.79
CA GLU A 161 -18.12 -13.87 -3.69
C GLU A 161 -16.90 -14.63 -4.23
N LYS A 162 -17.06 -15.93 -4.49
CA LYS A 162 -16.05 -16.74 -5.15
C LYS A 162 -16.42 -16.88 -6.61
N ILE A 163 -15.55 -16.44 -7.52
CA ILE A 163 -15.81 -16.42 -8.96
C ILE A 163 -14.68 -17.17 -9.65
N GLY A 164 -14.94 -18.43 -10.00
CA GLY A 164 -13.89 -19.33 -10.51
C GLY A 164 -12.76 -19.48 -9.50
N ASP A 165 -11.54 -19.17 -9.93
CA ASP A 165 -10.30 -19.24 -9.12
C ASP A 165 -9.95 -17.90 -8.46
N THR A 166 -10.95 -17.08 -8.12
CA THR A 166 -10.76 -15.77 -7.48
C THR A 166 -11.81 -15.50 -6.41
N TYR A 167 -11.48 -14.62 -5.46
CA TYR A 167 -12.44 -13.94 -4.60
C TYR A 167 -12.70 -12.53 -5.13
N LYS A 168 -13.97 -12.13 -5.14
CA LYS A 168 -14.39 -10.77 -5.43
C LYS A 168 -15.03 -10.16 -4.19
N MET A 169 -14.44 -9.10 -3.67
CA MET A 169 -14.99 -8.28 -2.60
C MET A 169 -15.64 -7.04 -3.22
N THR A 170 -16.95 -6.89 -3.08
CA THR A 170 -17.70 -5.73 -3.59
C THR A 170 -18.07 -4.80 -2.45
N TYR A 171 -17.84 -3.51 -2.63
CA TYR A 171 -18.24 -2.46 -1.69
C TYR A 171 -19.69 -2.05 -1.96
N LEU A 172 -20.51 -2.06 -0.90
CA LEU A 172 -21.97 -1.82 -1.01
C LEU A 172 -22.39 -0.41 -0.58
N ASP A 173 -21.43 0.45 -0.26
CA ASP A 173 -21.69 1.79 0.23
C ASP A 173 -22.16 2.75 -0.86
N ASP A 174 -22.93 3.76 -0.48
CA ASP A 174 -23.53 4.71 -1.41
C ASP A 174 -22.51 5.58 -2.15
N LEU A 175 -21.29 5.74 -1.62
CA LEU A 175 -20.24 6.57 -2.21
C LEU A 175 -19.38 5.79 -3.22
N ASN A 176 -19.23 4.48 -3.04
CA ASN A 176 -18.38 3.61 -3.85
C ASN A 176 -19.18 2.46 -4.50
N LYS A 177 -20.48 2.65 -4.70
CA LYS A 177 -21.40 1.60 -5.14
C LYS A 177 -20.91 0.90 -6.41
N GLY A 178 -20.63 -0.40 -6.31
CA GLY A 178 -20.15 -1.21 -7.43
C GLY A 178 -18.63 -1.27 -7.55
N SER A 179 -17.89 -0.57 -6.69
CA SER A 179 -16.44 -0.76 -6.52
C SER A 179 -16.16 -2.18 -6.02
N TYR A 180 -15.01 -2.73 -6.40
CA TYR A 180 -14.62 -4.07 -5.99
C TYR A 180 -13.11 -4.25 -5.97
N ASP A 181 -12.67 -5.26 -5.23
CA ASP A 181 -11.32 -5.84 -5.31
C ASP A 181 -11.42 -7.31 -5.70
N ILE A 182 -10.43 -7.78 -6.47
CA ILE A 182 -10.27 -9.18 -6.86
C ILE A 182 -8.97 -9.70 -6.28
N TYR A 183 -9.07 -10.86 -5.62
CA TYR A 183 -7.95 -11.60 -5.08
C TYR A 183 -7.89 -13.00 -5.70
N ASP A 184 -6.70 -13.56 -5.86
CA ASP A 184 -6.58 -14.99 -6.16
C ASP A 184 -7.00 -15.85 -4.95
N LEU A 185 -7.03 -17.17 -5.14
CA LEU A 185 -7.36 -18.08 -4.04
C LEU A 185 -6.32 -18.09 -2.92
N GLU A 186 -5.11 -17.57 -3.14
CA GLU A 186 -4.06 -17.44 -2.14
C GLU A 186 -4.18 -16.16 -1.29
N GLY A 187 -5.09 -15.26 -1.65
CA GLY A 187 -5.31 -13.98 -0.98
C GLY A 187 -4.49 -12.83 -1.57
N ASN A 188 -3.80 -13.05 -2.70
CA ASN A 188 -3.06 -12.00 -3.38
C ASN A 188 -4.01 -11.08 -4.13
N TRP A 189 -3.85 -9.78 -3.93
CA TRP A 189 -4.58 -8.78 -4.70
C TRP A 189 -4.17 -8.84 -6.18
N LEU A 190 -5.15 -8.78 -7.08
CA LEU A 190 -4.93 -8.84 -8.54
C LEU A 190 -5.40 -7.56 -9.24
N GLU A 191 -6.56 -7.05 -8.82
CA GLU A 191 -7.24 -5.94 -9.47
C GLU A 191 -8.13 -5.20 -8.45
N SER A 192 -8.26 -3.89 -8.63
CA SER A 192 -9.29 -3.08 -7.99
C SER A 192 -10.03 -2.24 -9.02
N PHE A 193 -11.29 -1.97 -8.72
CA PHE A 193 -12.13 -1.04 -9.44
C PHE A 193 -12.83 -0.12 -8.45
N THR A 194 -12.72 1.18 -8.67
CA THR A 194 -13.39 2.21 -7.89
C THR A 194 -14.31 3.00 -8.80
N ASP A 195 -15.58 3.14 -8.41
CA ASP A 195 -16.55 4.04 -9.04
C ASP A 195 -17.12 4.96 -7.99
N ASN A 196 -16.68 6.22 -8.00
CA ASN A 196 -17.14 7.23 -7.06
C ASN A 196 -17.05 8.65 -7.64
N SER A 197 -17.27 9.66 -6.78
CA SER A 197 -17.20 11.08 -7.17
C SER A 197 -15.84 11.54 -7.73
N GLN A 198 -14.77 10.75 -7.59
CA GLN A 198 -13.45 11.01 -8.16
C GLN A 198 -13.24 10.34 -9.53
N GLY A 199 -14.25 9.66 -10.06
CA GLY A 199 -14.25 8.98 -11.35
C GLY A 199 -14.16 7.47 -11.23
N ARG A 200 -14.11 6.83 -12.40
CA ARG A 200 -13.98 5.38 -12.54
C ARG A 200 -12.52 4.99 -12.74
N TRP A 201 -11.96 4.32 -11.76
CA TRP A 201 -10.55 3.93 -11.74
C TRP A 201 -10.43 2.42 -11.69
N LYS A 202 -9.52 1.88 -12.51
CA LYS A 202 -9.19 0.46 -12.53
C LYS A 202 -7.70 0.29 -12.29
N ASP A 203 -7.30 -0.51 -11.33
CA ASP A 203 -5.90 -0.85 -11.06
C ASP A 203 -5.69 -2.35 -11.22
N VAL A 204 -4.62 -2.77 -11.92
CA VAL A 204 -4.36 -4.18 -12.24
C VAL A 204 -2.88 -4.48 -12.13
N ILE A 205 -2.51 -5.61 -11.53
CA ILE A 205 -1.14 -6.11 -11.61
C ILE A 205 -0.83 -6.54 -13.05
N VAL A 206 0.14 -5.87 -13.68
CA VAL A 206 0.57 -6.16 -15.05
C VAL A 206 1.89 -6.93 -15.13
N SER A 207 2.68 -6.96 -14.05
CA SER A 207 3.91 -7.75 -13.97
C SER A 207 4.30 -8.02 -12.52
N LYS A 208 4.88 -9.20 -12.27
CA LYS A 208 5.60 -9.54 -11.03
C LYS A 208 6.97 -10.13 -11.35
N SER A 209 8.00 -9.79 -10.58
CA SER A 209 9.34 -10.39 -10.64
C SER A 209 9.89 -10.63 -9.24
N LYS A 210 10.69 -11.68 -9.03
CA LYS A 210 11.37 -11.93 -7.75
C LYS A 210 12.67 -11.12 -7.59
N ASP A 211 13.12 -10.42 -8.62
CA ASP A 211 14.43 -9.78 -8.67
C ASP A 211 14.44 -8.35 -8.09
N VAL A 212 14.09 -8.24 -6.80
CA VAL A 212 14.07 -6.95 -6.07
C VAL A 212 15.44 -6.26 -6.09
N ASN A 213 16.52 -7.02 -5.87
CA ASN A 213 17.87 -6.46 -5.84
C ASN A 213 18.31 -5.93 -7.21
N GLU A 214 18.05 -6.67 -8.30
CA GLU A 214 18.38 -6.19 -9.65
C GLU A 214 17.62 -4.91 -9.99
N THR A 215 16.35 -4.84 -9.60
CA THR A 215 15.51 -3.65 -9.80
C THR A 215 16.05 -2.45 -9.01
N TYR A 216 16.44 -2.66 -7.76
CA TYR A 216 17.09 -1.63 -6.94
C TYR A 216 18.38 -1.10 -7.60
N GLU A 217 19.28 -1.99 -8.04
CA GLU A 217 20.54 -1.58 -8.68
C GLU A 217 20.31 -0.83 -10.00
N LYS A 218 19.31 -1.23 -10.79
CA LYS A 218 18.89 -0.49 -12.00
C LYS A 218 18.44 0.93 -11.67
N LEU A 219 17.61 1.10 -10.63
CA LEU A 219 17.15 2.42 -10.19
C LEU A 219 18.31 3.26 -9.65
N LEU A 220 19.23 2.64 -8.91
CA LEU A 220 20.42 3.30 -8.38
C LEU A 220 21.32 3.82 -9.51
N GLY A 221 21.53 3.02 -10.56
CA GLY A 221 22.31 3.40 -11.74
C GLY A 221 21.77 4.61 -12.52
N LEU A 222 20.47 4.93 -12.38
CA LEU A 222 19.91 6.14 -13.00
C LEU A 222 20.54 7.42 -12.45
N LYS A 223 21.03 7.41 -11.21
CA LYS A 223 21.71 8.56 -10.58
C LYS A 223 22.91 9.05 -11.38
N ASP A 224 23.61 8.15 -12.06
CA ASP A 224 24.80 8.49 -12.86
C ASP A 224 24.43 9.28 -14.12
N THR A 225 23.15 9.27 -14.51
CA THR A 225 22.63 9.96 -15.69
C THR A 225 21.75 11.16 -15.36
N TYR A 226 21.37 11.34 -14.08
CA TYR A 226 20.41 12.36 -13.62
C TYR A 226 21.12 13.48 -12.85
N THR A 227 20.48 14.63 -12.76
CA THR A 227 21.04 15.78 -12.03
C THR A 227 20.63 15.74 -10.55
N LYS A 228 21.60 15.81 -9.64
CA LYS A 228 21.31 15.90 -8.21
C LYS A 228 20.67 17.23 -7.86
N VAL A 229 19.64 17.22 -7.01
CA VAL A 229 19.07 18.41 -6.37
C VAL A 229 19.35 18.42 -4.87
N ASP A 230 19.37 19.60 -4.27
CA ASP A 230 19.70 19.79 -2.85
C ASP A 230 18.48 19.73 -1.93
N ASP A 231 17.25 19.84 -2.49
CA ASP A 231 16.01 19.83 -1.72
C ASP A 231 15.00 18.85 -2.34
N LEU A 232 14.49 17.95 -1.51
CA LEU A 232 13.42 17.00 -1.86
C LEU A 232 12.16 17.72 -2.38
N GLY A 233 11.91 18.95 -1.93
CA GLY A 233 10.83 19.81 -2.43
C GLY A 233 10.89 20.05 -3.95
N GLN A 234 12.07 19.99 -4.56
CA GLN A 234 12.25 20.15 -6.02
C GLN A 234 11.76 18.93 -6.81
N ILE A 235 11.80 17.74 -6.19
CA ILE A 235 11.23 16.50 -6.76
C ILE A 235 9.72 16.46 -6.56
N LYS A 236 9.26 16.69 -5.33
CA LYS A 236 7.84 16.59 -4.97
C LYS A 236 6.95 17.64 -5.64
N GLY A 237 7.56 18.69 -6.21
CA GLY A 237 6.88 19.77 -6.88
C GLY A 237 6.11 20.63 -5.88
N LYS A 238 6.45 21.92 -5.77
CA LYS A 238 5.49 22.89 -5.27
C LYS A 238 4.40 23.03 -6.33
N LYS A 239 3.25 22.38 -6.14
CA LYS A 239 2.00 22.84 -6.73
C LYS A 239 1.49 24.04 -5.96
#